data_AF-A0A3N4J2Q1-F1
#
_entry.id   AF-A0A3N4J2Q1-F1
#
_cell.length_a   1.000
_cell.length_b   1.000
_cell.length_c   1.000
_cell.angle_alpha   90.00
_cell.angle_beta   90.00
_cell.angle_gamma   90.00
#
_symmetry.space_group_name_H-M   'P 1'
#
loop_
_entity.id
_entity.type
_entity.pdbx_description
1 polymer ?
#
loop_
_entity_poly.entity_id
_entity_poly.type
_entity_poly.pdbx_seq_one_letter_code
_entity_poly.pdbx_strand_id
1 'polypeptide(L)' 'EFLLYCLQNCIILFCLPTYTIYKLEPLDVTVFSPLKQKWNDIVWERFQWGNHIVKKESFWEILQ' A
#
# COMPACT_ATOMS: atom_id res chain seq x y z
N GLU A 1 20.78 6.24 -13.44
CA GLU A 1 20.35 4.89 -13.89
C GLU A 1 18.85 4.85 -14.21
N PHE A 2 17.95 5.08 -13.24
CA PHE A 2 16.49 5.04 -13.44
C PHE A 2 15.95 5.90 -14.59
N LEU A 3 16.33 7.18 -14.69
CA LEU A 3 15.87 8.07 -15.76
C LEU A 3 16.31 7.58 -17.15
N LEU A 4 17.54 7.08 -17.25
CA LEU A 4 18.09 6.55 -18.50
C LEU A 4 17.34 5.29 -18.93
N TYR A 5 17.04 4.40 -17.98
CA TYR A 5 16.21 3.23 -18.23
C TYR A 5 14.83 3.60 -18.76
N CYS A 6 14.17 4.59 -18.15
CA CYS A 6 12.85 5.04 -18.61
C CYS A 6 12.90 5.62 -20.02
N LEU A 7 13.93 6.43 -20.31
CA LEU A 7 14.15 6.99 -21.65
C LEU A 7 14.38 5.89 -22.70
N GLN A 8 15.22 4.90 -22.39
CA GLN A 8 15.53 3.78 -23.28
C GLN A 8 14.32 2.88 -23.58
N ASN A 9 13.38 2.78 -22.63
CA ASN A 9 12.20 1.91 -22.74
C ASN A 9 10.91 2.68 -23.07
N CYS A 10 11.01 3.95 -23.49
CA CYS A 10 9.84 4.79 -23.82
C CYS A 10 8.82 4.90 -22.67
N ILE A 11 9.29 4.88 -21.42
CA ILE A 11 8.45 5.01 -20.22
C ILE A 11 8.31 6.50 -19.90
N ILE A 12 7.07 6.99 -19.88
CA ILE A 12 6.76 8.37 -19.49
C ILE A 12 6.74 8.45 -17.97
N LEU A 13 7.62 9.27 -17.42
CA LEU A 13 7.65 9.54 -15.98
C LEU A 13 6.58 10.57 -15.61
N PHE A 14 5.78 10.24 -14.59
CA PHE A 14 4.81 11.15 -14.02
C PHE A 14 5.30 11.66 -12.66
N CYS A 15 5.65 12.94 -12.60
CA CYS A 15 6.12 13.57 -11.36
C CYS A 15 4.92 14.15 -10.59
N LEU A 16 4.64 13.59 -9.42
CA LEU A 16 3.61 14.11 -8.53
C LEU A 16 4.10 15.34 -7.76
N PRO A 17 3.24 16.34 -7.51
CA PRO A 17 3.56 17.42 -6.57
C PRO A 17 3.87 16.88 -5.17
N THR A 18 4.71 17.59 -4.42
CA THR A 18 5.05 17.22 -3.05
C THR A 18 3.79 17.09 -2.19
N TYR A 19 3.76 16.09 -1.30
CA TYR A 19 2.63 15.81 -0.39
C TYR A 19 1.29 15.51 -1.09
N THR A 20 1.31 14.97 -2.31
CA THR A 20 0.07 14.55 -3.01
C THR A 20 -0.03 13.06 -3.28
N ILE A 21 1.00 12.29 -2.92
CA ILE A 21 1.12 10.84 -3.19
C ILE A 21 -0.12 10.08 -2.70
N TYR A 22 -0.51 10.26 -1.44
CA TYR A 22 -1.69 9.60 -0.84
C TYR A 22 -3.05 9.96 -1.48
N LYS A 23 -3.11 10.95 -2.37
CA LYS A 23 -4.31 11.35 -3.12
C LYS A 23 -4.23 11.04 -4.60
N LEU A 24 -3.04 11.03 -5.17
CA LEU A 24 -2.83 10.98 -6.61
C LEU A 24 -2.15 9.71 -7.08
N GLU A 25 -1.45 8.99 -6.21
CA GLU A 25 -0.88 7.69 -6.55
C GLU A 25 -2.02 6.68 -6.68
N PRO A 26 -2.27 6.15 -7.89
CA PRO A 26 -3.40 5.26 -8.11
C PRO A 26 -3.31 4.00 -7.23
N LEU A 27 -2.10 3.50 -6.99
CA LEU A 27 -1.88 2.31 -6.18
C LEU A 27 -2.29 2.54 -4.72
N ASP A 28 -1.90 3.68 -4.13
CA ASP A 28 -2.29 4.07 -2.78
C ASP A 28 -3.80 4.24 -2.64
N VAL A 29 -4.41 4.98 -3.56
CA VAL A 29 -5.84 5.34 -3.49
C VAL A 29 -6.74 4.15 -3.75
N THR A 30 -6.41 3.33 -4.75
CA THR A 30 -7.33 2.30 -5.25
C THR A 30 -7.05 0.92 -4.69
N VAL A 31 -5.78 0.51 -4.57
CA VAL A 31 -5.42 -0.85 -4.16
C VAL A 31 -5.11 -0.90 -2.67
N PHE A 32 -4.23 -0.02 -2.18
CA PHE A 32 -3.79 -0.08 -0.78
C PHE A 32 -4.82 0.48 0.19
N SER A 33 -5.64 1.45 -0.19
CA SER A 33 -6.70 1.99 0.66
C SER A 33 -7.67 0.91 1.19
N PRO A 34 -8.33 0.08 0.36
CA PRO A 34 -9.22 -0.97 0.85
C PRO A 34 -8.47 -2.07 1.61
N LEU A 35 -7.25 -2.42 1.19
CA LEU A 35 -6.42 -3.41 1.92
C LEU A 35 -6.05 -2.92 3.31
N LYS A 36 -5.72 -1.62 3.46
CA LYS A 36 -5.42 -0.99 4.75
C LYS A 36 -6.65 -0.95 5.66
N GLN A 37 -7.83 -0.71 5.10
CA GLN A 37 -9.09 -0.76 5.86
C GLN A 37 -9.33 -2.18 6.41
N LYS A 38 -9.33 -3.20 5.53
CA LYS A 38 -9.52 -4.60 5.93
C LYS A 38 -8.45 -5.07 6.93
N TRP A 39 -7.20 -4.63 6.74
CA TRP A 39 -6.12 -4.90 7.69
C TRP A 39 -6.41 -4.33 9.08
N ASN A 40 -6.83 -3.07 9.14
CA ASN A 40 -7.15 -2.41 10.40
C ASN A 40 -8.29 -3.15 11.14
N ASP A 41 -9.32 -3.60 10.41
CA ASP A 41 -10.42 -4.36 11.00
C ASP A 41 -9.94 -5.68 11.63
N ILE A 42 -9.10 -6.43 10.91
CA ILE A 42 -8.52 -7.70 11.40
C ILE A 42 -7.63 -7.48 12.61
N VAL A 43 -6.75 -6.47 12.57
CA VAL A 43 -5.87 -6.14 13.70
C VAL A 43 -6.69 -5.72 14.90
N TRP A 44 -7.76 -4.95 14.69
CA TRP A 44 -8.66 -4.52 15.75
C TRP A 44 -9.38 -5.69 16.41
N GLU A 45 -9.96 -6.59 15.61
CA GLU A 45 -10.61 -7.80 16.12
C GLU A 45 -9.63 -8.64 16.96
N ARG A 46 -8.43 -8.92 16.44
CA ARG A 46 -7.40 -9.68 17.17
C ARG A 46 -7.05 -9.05 18.51
N PHE A 47 -6.93 -7.72 18.53
CA PHE A 47 -6.62 -6.98 19.72
C PHE A 47 -7.73 -7.13 20.77
N GLN A 48 -9.01 -7.08 20.36
CA GLN A 48 -10.16 -7.32 21.24
C GLN A 48 -10.15 -8.72 21.86
N TRP A 49 -9.67 -9.73 21.12
CA TRP A 49 -9.53 -11.11 21.60
C TRP A 49 -8.22 -11.37 22.40
N GLY A 50 -7.47 -10.33 22.76
CA GLY A 50 -6.26 -10.44 23.58
C GLY A 50 -5.01 -10.86 22.81
N ASN A 51 -5.06 -10.92 21.47
CA ASN A 51 -3.89 -11.16 20.64
C ASN A 51 -3.26 -9.83 20.21
N HIS A 52 -2.22 -9.42 20.94
CA HIS A 52 -1.53 -8.16 20.73
C HIS A 52 -0.29 -8.29 19.81
N ILE A 53 -0.05 -9.45 19.21
CA ILE A 53 1.11 -9.71 18.36
C ILE A 53 0.70 -9.57 16.89
N VAL A 54 1.26 -8.56 16.22
CA VAL A 54 1.10 -8.34 14.78
C VAL A 54 2.44 -8.61 14.10
N LYS A 55 2.47 -9.60 13.20
CA LYS A 55 3.65 -9.90 12.39
C LYS A 55 3.36 -9.61 10.92
N LYS A 56 4.41 -9.55 10.10
CA LYS A 56 4.27 -9.31 8.66
C LYS A 56 3.49 -10.42 7.97
N GLU A 57 3.63 -11.67 8.43
CA GLU A 57 2.93 -12.82 7.85
C GLU A 57 1.41 -12.74 8.08
N SER A 58 0.97 -12.05 9.12
CA SER A 58 -0.45 -11.86 9.39
C SER A 58 -1.16 -11.04 8.32
N PHE A 59 -0.43 -10.22 7.54
CA PHE A 59 -1.02 -9.48 6.42
C PHE A 59 -1.52 -10.42 5.30
N TRP A 60 -0.94 -11.62 5.17
CA TRP A 60 -1.34 -12.57 4.11
C TRP A 60 -2.80 -13.00 4.22
N GLU A 61 -3.38 -12.98 5.41
CA GLU A 61 -4.78 -13.33 5.67
C GLU A 61 -5.77 -12.39 4.99
N ILE A 62 -5.34 -11.18 4.60
CA ILE A 62 -6.18 -10.25 3.83
C ILE A 62 -6.34 -10.71 2.39
N LEU A 63 -5.30 -11.36 1.84
CA LEU A 63 -5.16 -11.72 0.42
C LEU A 63 -5.67 -13.14 0.10
N GLN A 64 -6.09 -13.89 1.11
CA GLN A 64 -6.81 -15.16 0.99
C GLN A 64 -8.31 -14.93 0.82
#